data_AF-A0A8D0FIW1-F1
#
_entry.id   AF-A0A8D0FIW1-F1
#
_cell.length_a   1.000
_cell.length_b   1.000
_cell.length_c   1.000
_cell.angle_alpha   90.00
_cell.angle_beta   90.00
_cell.angle_gamma   90.00
#
_symmetry.space_group_name_H-M   'P 1'
#
loop_
_entity.id
_entity.type
_entity.pdbx_description
1 polymer ?
#
loop_
_entity_poly.entity_id
_entity_poly.type
_entity_poly.pdbx_seq_one_letter_code
_entity_poly.pdbx_strand_id
1 'polypeptide(L)'
;NCEKQRFFQRYLKMVEICFRSTTEIATFCFCTDDKTRVPLGEENGYINASYIRMKVGEEEHFYIITQWPLPSTMADFWQMVWESESDVIAMMTKEVELGQVKWHQYWPEPPHDSTDLANFHLRLDNYQILDYFIIRTIEMINKQVSCVDHLQFTTWPDHNTPKLAEQLLKFICYMRKAHSTGPIVAHCSTGIGRSGVLLCVEVLLSYIEKDLCVSIKQIIIKYYKLVWMSTTRGGILDQNNS
;
A
#
# COMPACT_ATOMS: atom_id res chain seq x y z
N ASN A 1 -17.01 -18.69 -19.95
CA ASN A 1 -16.30 -19.93 -19.60
C ASN A 1 -16.47 -20.16 -18.09
N CYS A 2 -16.95 -21.34 -17.67
CA CYS A 2 -17.44 -21.63 -16.31
C CYS A 2 -16.39 -21.35 -15.22
N GLU A 3 -15.12 -21.64 -15.49
CA GLU A 3 -14.00 -21.44 -14.55
C GLU A 3 -13.74 -19.97 -14.25
N LYS A 4 -13.74 -19.10 -15.26
CA LYS A 4 -13.59 -17.64 -15.07
C LYS A 4 -14.70 -17.07 -14.18
N GLN A 5 -15.92 -17.58 -14.35
CA GLN A 5 -17.05 -17.16 -13.54
C GLN A 5 -16.93 -17.65 -12.10
N ARG A 6 -16.44 -18.88 -11.89
CA ARG A 6 -16.17 -19.43 -10.55
C ARG A 6 -15.04 -18.66 -9.83
N PHE A 7 -13.97 -18.32 -10.54
CA PHE A 7 -12.89 -17.47 -10.02
C PHE A 7 -13.42 -16.12 -9.57
N PHE A 8 -14.16 -15.44 -10.45
CA PHE A 8 -14.68 -14.10 -10.16
C PHE A 8 -15.65 -14.10 -8.97
N GLN A 9 -16.48 -15.14 -8.82
CA GLN A 9 -17.36 -15.28 -7.65
C GLN A 9 -16.57 -15.52 -6.35
N ARG A 10 -15.51 -16.34 -6.38
CA ARG A 10 -14.60 -16.51 -5.23
C ARG A 10 -13.94 -15.17 -4.86
N TYR A 11 -13.44 -14.45 -5.85
CA TYR A 11 -12.80 -13.14 -5.69
C TYR A 11 -13.75 -12.10 -5.06
N LEU A 12 -14.95 -11.93 -5.61
CA LEU A 12 -15.94 -10.97 -5.08
C LEU A 12 -16.25 -11.21 -3.61
N LYS A 13 -16.49 -12.47 -3.23
CA LYS A 13 -16.78 -12.84 -1.83
C LYS A 13 -15.60 -12.52 -0.90
N MET A 14 -14.38 -12.69 -1.37
CA MET A 14 -13.18 -12.38 -0.60
C MET A 14 -12.99 -10.88 -0.40
N VAL A 15 -13.14 -10.09 -1.46
CA VAL A 15 -13.07 -8.63 -1.38
C VAL A 15 -14.09 -8.14 -0.35
N GLU A 16 -15.33 -8.59 -0.42
CA GLU A 16 -16.37 -8.22 0.55
C GLU A 16 -15.98 -8.51 2.00
N ILE A 17 -15.36 -9.67 2.27
CA ILE A 17 -14.89 -10.03 3.62
C ILE A 17 -13.73 -9.12 4.06
N CYS A 18 -12.75 -8.84 3.20
CA CYS A 18 -11.65 -7.92 3.51
C CYS A 18 -12.17 -6.53 3.87
N PHE A 19 -13.12 -5.99 3.11
CA PHE A 19 -13.72 -4.70 3.39
C PHE A 19 -14.42 -4.68 4.76
N ARG A 20 -15.23 -5.69 5.08
CA ARG A 20 -15.92 -5.78 6.38
C ARG A 20 -14.96 -5.93 7.56
N SER A 21 -13.92 -6.74 7.42
CA SER A 21 -12.97 -6.98 8.51
C SER A 21 -12.01 -5.81 8.73
N THR A 22 -11.65 -5.06 7.69
CA THR A 22 -10.78 -3.89 7.83
C THR A 22 -11.50 -2.69 8.47
N THR A 23 -12.82 -2.55 8.27
CA THR A 23 -13.61 -1.53 9.00
C THR A 23 -13.62 -1.74 10.51
N GLU A 24 -13.52 -2.98 10.99
CA GLU A 24 -13.44 -3.27 12.44
C GLU A 24 -12.06 -2.93 13.04
N ILE A 25 -11.01 -2.91 12.21
CA ILE A 25 -9.61 -2.77 12.65
C ILE A 25 -9.10 -1.32 12.49
N ALA A 26 -9.75 -0.49 11.67
CA ALA A 26 -9.39 0.92 11.45
C ALA A 26 -9.47 1.81 12.70
N THR A 27 -9.95 1.30 13.83
CA THR A 27 -10.19 2.02 15.09
C THR A 27 -8.95 2.14 16.00
N PHE A 28 -7.81 1.56 15.64
CA PHE A 28 -6.61 1.53 16.50
C PHE A 28 -5.53 2.54 16.09
N CYS A 29 -4.94 3.20 17.09
CA CYS A 29 -3.81 4.11 16.93
C CYS A 29 -2.53 3.33 16.61
N PHE A 30 -1.65 3.92 15.80
CA PHE A 30 -0.52 3.23 15.17
C PHE A 30 0.84 3.75 15.62
N CYS A 31 1.73 2.80 15.93
CA CYS A 31 3.17 2.98 16.09
C CYS A 31 3.86 1.84 15.33
N THR A 32 4.89 2.16 14.53
CA THR A 32 5.75 1.16 13.89
C THR A 32 6.40 0.27 14.95
N ASP A 33 6.41 -1.05 14.75
CA ASP A 33 7.23 -1.97 15.56
C ASP A 33 8.70 -1.82 15.15
N ASP A 34 9.59 -1.67 16.12
CA ASP A 34 11.04 -1.58 15.90
C ASP A 34 11.60 -2.77 15.10
N LYS A 35 10.93 -3.93 15.15
CA LYS A 35 11.33 -5.14 14.41
C LYS A 35 11.01 -5.10 12.93
N THR A 36 9.97 -4.36 12.54
CA THR A 36 9.49 -4.31 11.15
C THR A 36 9.66 -2.93 10.54
N ARG A 37 10.05 -1.91 11.32
CA ARG A 37 10.26 -0.56 10.81
C ARG A 37 11.29 -0.54 9.68
N VAL A 38 11.08 0.36 8.74
CA VAL A 38 12.07 0.65 7.70
C VAL A 38 13.11 1.62 8.28
N PRO A 39 14.42 1.29 8.26
CA PRO A 39 15.48 2.23 8.61
C PRO A 39 15.73 3.20 7.44
N LEU A 40 16.17 4.41 7.76
CA LEU A 40 16.53 5.43 6.78
C LEU A 40 18.01 5.80 6.87
N GLY A 41 18.75 5.67 5.78
CA GLY A 41 20.18 6.01 5.70
C GLY A 41 21.08 5.17 6.62
N GLU A 42 22.36 5.54 6.65
CA GLU A 42 23.40 4.80 7.40
C GLU A 42 23.19 4.87 8.92
N GLU A 43 22.55 5.93 9.42
CA GLU A 43 22.29 6.14 10.85
C GLU A 43 21.03 5.42 11.35
N ASN A 44 20.35 4.63 10.51
CA ASN A 44 19.09 3.96 10.82
C ASN A 44 17.99 4.91 11.32
N GLY A 45 17.88 6.06 10.67
CA GLY A 45 16.89 7.11 10.94
C GLY A 45 15.45 6.59 10.94
N TYR A 46 14.55 7.41 11.46
CA TYR A 46 13.14 7.05 11.60
C TYR A 46 12.32 7.54 10.42
N ILE A 47 11.57 6.61 9.82
CA ILE A 47 10.41 6.92 8.99
C ILE A 47 9.24 6.06 9.47
N ASN A 48 8.03 6.62 9.44
CA ASN A 48 6.83 5.87 9.78
C ASN A 48 6.46 4.93 8.61
N ALA A 49 7.19 3.81 8.52
CA ALA A 49 6.98 2.77 7.54
C ALA A 49 7.38 1.40 8.11
N SER A 50 6.73 0.34 7.63
CA SER A 50 7.00 -1.04 8.04
C SER A 50 7.13 -1.98 6.85
N TYR A 51 8.11 -2.88 6.90
CA TYR A 51 8.25 -4.00 5.99
C TYR A 51 7.20 -5.07 6.25
N ILE A 52 6.55 -5.53 5.19
CA ILE A 52 5.57 -6.62 5.22
C ILE A 52 6.04 -7.71 4.26
N ARG A 53 6.31 -8.91 4.80
CA ARG A 53 6.68 -10.10 4.03
C ARG A 53 5.66 -11.21 4.22
N MET A 54 5.10 -11.70 3.11
CA MET A 54 4.07 -12.73 3.11
C MET A 54 4.39 -13.81 2.07
N LYS A 55 4.68 -15.02 2.56
CA LYS A 55 4.89 -16.20 1.70
C LYS A 55 3.56 -16.85 1.31
N VAL A 56 3.39 -17.15 0.02
CA VAL A 56 2.24 -17.83 -0.57
C VAL A 56 2.76 -18.95 -1.49
N GLY A 57 2.83 -20.17 -0.96
CA GLY A 57 3.57 -21.24 -1.62
C GLY A 57 5.07 -20.89 -1.67
N GLU A 58 5.65 -20.96 -2.87
CA GLU A 58 7.06 -20.61 -3.12
C GLU A 58 7.29 -19.12 -3.38
N GLU A 59 6.23 -18.33 -3.57
CA GLU A 59 6.33 -16.89 -3.81
C GLU A 59 6.38 -16.10 -2.50
N GLU A 60 7.23 -15.07 -2.45
CA GLU A 60 7.24 -14.08 -1.38
C GLU A 60 6.70 -12.75 -1.91
N HIS A 61 5.64 -12.27 -1.28
CA HIS A 61 5.17 -10.91 -1.44
C HIS A 61 5.90 -9.99 -0.46
N PHE A 62 6.53 -8.93 -0.96
CA PHE A 62 7.30 -7.99 -0.17
C PHE A 62 6.82 -6.55 -0.40
N TYR A 63 6.40 -5.90 0.68
CA TYR A 63 5.88 -4.53 0.66
C TYR A 63 6.54 -3.66 1.72
N ILE A 64 6.50 -2.36 1.47
CA ILE A 64 6.60 -1.33 2.50
C ILE A 64 5.23 -0.71 2.68
N ILE A 65 4.76 -0.63 3.91
CA ILE A 65 3.54 0.09 4.26
C ILE A 65 3.91 1.34 5.02
N THR A 66 3.39 2.48 4.58
CA THR A 66 3.70 3.78 5.20
C THR A 66 2.47 4.69 5.23
N GLN A 67 2.55 5.74 6.05
CA GLN A 67 1.57 6.82 6.09
C GLN A 67 1.70 7.74 4.86
N TRP A 68 0.78 8.69 4.74
CA TRP A 68 0.96 9.80 3.81
C TRP A 68 2.22 10.61 4.14
N PRO A 69 3.11 10.90 3.17
CA PRO A 69 4.28 11.75 3.39
C PRO A 69 3.89 13.16 3.82
N LEU A 70 4.39 13.61 4.97
CA LEU A 70 4.19 14.98 5.43
C LEU A 70 5.15 15.92 4.69
N PRO A 71 4.87 17.24 4.62
CA PRO A 71 5.82 18.20 4.05
C PRO A 71 7.23 18.09 4.62
N SER A 72 7.34 17.81 5.92
CA SER A 72 8.62 17.65 6.61
C SER A 72 9.30 16.30 6.37
N THR A 73 8.59 15.29 5.85
CA THR A 73 9.10 13.91 5.66
C THR A 73 9.07 13.49 4.19
N MET A 74 8.89 14.42 3.26
CA MET A 74 8.84 14.14 1.82
C MET A 74 10.19 13.65 1.30
N ALA A 75 11.29 14.30 1.73
CA ALA A 75 12.63 13.86 1.38
C ALA A 75 12.92 12.45 1.93
N ASP A 76 12.53 12.19 3.18
CA ASP A 76 12.68 10.88 3.83
C ASP A 76 11.91 9.78 3.09
N PHE A 77 10.69 10.07 2.64
CA PHE A 77 9.87 9.13 1.86
C PHE A 77 10.57 8.71 0.56
N TRP A 78 11.08 9.67 -0.21
CA TRP A 78 11.79 9.35 -1.45
C TRP A 78 13.15 8.70 -1.19
N GLN A 79 13.85 9.08 -0.12
CA GLN A 79 15.05 8.37 0.29
C GLN A 79 14.75 6.89 0.61
N MET A 80 13.66 6.60 1.32
CA MET A 80 13.22 5.23 1.58
C MET A 80 12.92 4.46 0.28
N VAL A 81 12.21 5.08 -0.67
CA VAL A 81 11.91 4.46 -1.99
C VAL A 81 13.21 4.11 -2.72
N TRP A 82 14.18 5.02 -2.72
CA TRP A 82 15.49 4.81 -3.35
C TRP A 82 16.30 3.70 -2.67
N GLU A 83 16.48 3.76 -1.35
CA GLU A 83 17.32 2.82 -0.59
C GLU A 83 16.75 1.41 -0.57
N SER A 84 15.44 1.27 -0.71
CA SER A 84 14.77 -0.04 -0.80
C SER A 84 14.71 -0.59 -2.23
N GLU A 85 15.21 0.15 -3.23
CA GLU A 85 15.15 -0.20 -4.65
C GLU A 85 13.70 -0.45 -5.13
N SER A 86 12.74 0.27 -4.53
CA SER A 86 11.32 0.17 -4.85
C SER A 86 11.02 0.87 -6.17
N ASP A 87 10.49 0.14 -7.14
CA ASP A 87 10.12 0.67 -8.46
C ASP A 87 8.62 0.93 -8.63
N VAL A 88 7.80 0.58 -7.63
CA VAL A 88 6.35 0.80 -7.66
C VAL A 88 5.86 1.41 -6.35
N ILE A 89 5.07 2.49 -6.47
CA ILE A 89 4.30 3.09 -5.38
C ILE A 89 2.80 2.89 -5.65
N ALA A 90 2.10 2.21 -4.75
CA ALA A 90 0.65 2.04 -4.76
C ALA A 90 -0.03 3.01 -3.77
N MET A 91 -0.52 4.13 -4.29
CA MET A 91 -1.23 5.17 -3.53
C MET A 91 -2.74 4.90 -3.54
N MET A 92 -3.29 4.53 -2.38
CA MET A 92 -4.70 4.11 -2.23
C MET A 92 -5.61 5.23 -1.70
N THR A 93 -5.35 6.50 -2.03
CA THR A 93 -6.16 7.66 -1.57
C THR A 93 -6.18 8.78 -2.60
N LYS A 94 -7.14 9.69 -2.48
CA LYS A 94 -7.12 11.02 -3.12
C LYS A 94 -6.49 12.06 -2.20
N GLU A 95 -5.95 13.13 -2.77
CA GLU A 95 -5.56 14.34 -2.02
C GLU A 95 -6.78 15.07 -1.46
N VAL A 96 -7.88 15.07 -2.22
CA VAL A 96 -9.13 15.73 -1.86
C VAL A 96 -10.15 14.67 -1.43
N GLU A 97 -10.63 14.80 -0.20
CA GLU A 97 -11.77 14.05 0.31
C GLU A 97 -12.82 15.04 0.81
N LEU A 98 -14.08 14.85 0.38
CA LEU A 98 -15.20 15.73 0.74
C LEU A 98 -14.97 17.22 0.41
N GLY A 99 -14.25 17.49 -0.68
CA GLY A 99 -14.00 18.85 -1.17
C GLY A 99 -12.91 19.63 -0.43
N GLN A 100 -12.20 18.99 0.51
CA GLN A 100 -11.06 19.60 1.21
C GLN A 100 -9.75 18.93 0.79
N VAL A 101 -8.75 19.75 0.45
CA VAL A 101 -7.37 19.28 0.31
C VAL A 101 -6.92 18.81 1.68
N LYS A 102 -6.77 17.49 1.84
CA LYS A 102 -6.34 16.90 3.11
C LYS A 102 -4.83 16.68 3.16
N TRP A 103 -4.19 16.56 1.99
CA TRP A 103 -2.85 16.03 1.90
C TRP A 103 -1.96 16.83 0.95
N HIS A 104 -0.69 16.97 1.30
CA HIS A 104 0.30 17.66 0.48
C HIS A 104 0.85 16.71 -0.57
N GLN A 105 0.86 17.15 -1.83
CA GLN A 105 1.44 16.42 -2.94
C GLN A 105 2.95 16.23 -2.72
N TYR A 106 3.43 14.99 -2.93
CA TYR A 106 4.84 14.64 -2.74
C TYR A 106 5.55 14.25 -4.04
N TRP A 107 4.87 14.33 -5.19
CA TRP A 107 5.39 13.97 -6.52
C TRP A 107 5.32 15.17 -7.48
N PRO A 108 6.08 15.18 -8.59
CA PRO A 108 5.91 16.17 -9.66
C PRO A 108 4.63 15.91 -10.49
N GLU A 109 3.90 16.97 -10.84
CA GLU A 109 2.67 16.89 -11.66
C GLU A 109 2.54 18.14 -12.54
N PRO A 110 1.97 18.06 -13.77
CA PRO A 110 1.86 19.22 -14.64
C PRO A 110 1.08 20.38 -13.99
N PRO A 111 1.52 21.65 -14.16
CA PRO A 111 2.59 22.09 -15.07
C PRO A 111 4.01 22.03 -14.48
N HIS A 112 4.18 21.51 -13.27
CA HIS A 112 5.46 21.43 -12.57
C HIS A 112 6.00 19.99 -12.63
N ASP A 113 6.64 19.68 -13.75
CA ASP A 113 7.09 18.31 -14.07
C ASP A 113 8.36 17.89 -13.31
N SER A 114 8.88 18.72 -12.40
CA SER A 114 10.05 18.37 -11.59
C SER A 114 10.03 18.97 -10.19
N THR A 115 10.61 18.25 -9.23
CA THR A 115 10.73 18.67 -7.82
C THR A 115 12.12 18.35 -7.31
N ASP A 116 12.81 19.36 -6.76
CA ASP A 116 14.08 19.18 -6.05
C ASP A 116 13.86 18.77 -4.59
N LEU A 117 14.52 17.69 -4.19
CA LEU A 117 14.64 17.23 -2.80
C LEU A 117 16.11 17.28 -2.38
N ALA A 118 16.38 17.15 -1.09
CA ALA A 118 17.72 17.29 -0.53
C ALA A 118 18.81 16.50 -1.29
N ASN A 119 18.51 15.23 -1.63
CA ASN A 119 19.46 14.33 -2.29
C ASN A 119 19.00 13.83 -3.68
N PHE A 120 17.80 14.21 -4.11
CA PHE A 120 17.16 13.65 -5.30
C PHE A 120 16.53 14.75 -6.14
N HIS A 121 16.65 14.65 -7.45
CA HIS A 121 15.82 15.40 -8.38
C HIS A 121 14.75 14.47 -8.94
N LEU A 122 13.47 14.81 -8.74
CA LEU A 122 12.35 14.06 -9.27
C LEU A 122 11.89 14.68 -10.58
N ARG A 123 11.71 13.87 -11.62
CA ARG A 123 11.18 14.31 -12.92
C ARG A 123 10.03 13.41 -13.34
N LEU A 124 8.93 14.02 -13.78
CA LEU A 124 7.81 13.31 -14.37
C LEU A 124 8.13 12.98 -15.83
N ASP A 125 8.20 11.69 -16.16
CA ASP A 125 8.44 11.21 -17.53
C ASP A 125 7.12 10.93 -18.26
N ASN A 126 6.15 10.33 -17.56
CA ASN A 126 4.86 9.97 -18.14
C ASN A 126 3.72 10.20 -17.14
N TYR A 127 2.57 10.64 -17.66
CA TYR A 127 1.38 10.95 -16.89
C TYR A 127 0.12 10.48 -17.61
N GLN A 128 -0.61 9.54 -17.02
CA GLN A 128 -1.80 8.95 -17.63
C GLN A 128 -2.95 8.92 -16.63
N ILE A 129 -4.07 9.52 -17.02
CA ILE A 129 -5.33 9.45 -16.27
C ILE A 129 -6.17 8.32 -16.88
N LEU A 130 -6.53 7.33 -16.07
CA LEU A 130 -7.50 6.29 -16.42
C LEU A 130 -8.78 6.46 -15.60
N ASP A 131 -9.81 5.67 -15.91
CA ASP A 131 -11.15 5.79 -15.31
C ASP A 131 -11.18 5.67 -13.78
N TYR A 132 -10.25 4.92 -13.18
CA TYR A 132 -10.25 4.64 -11.74
C TYR A 132 -8.87 4.58 -11.08
N PHE A 133 -7.82 4.92 -11.83
CA PHE A 133 -6.49 5.18 -11.28
C PHE A 133 -5.67 6.07 -12.20
N ILE A 134 -4.65 6.72 -11.65
CA ILE A 134 -3.68 7.55 -12.37
C ILE A 134 -2.35 6.82 -12.33
N ILE A 135 -1.60 6.88 -13.43
CA ILE A 135 -0.25 6.34 -13.55
C ILE A 135 0.69 7.52 -13.78
N ARG A 136 1.75 7.59 -12.99
CA ARG A 136 2.87 8.50 -13.20
C ARG A 136 4.15 7.68 -13.24
N THR A 137 4.98 7.89 -14.25
CA THR A 137 6.35 7.36 -14.25
C THR A 137 7.25 8.50 -13.82
N ILE A 138 7.89 8.34 -12.67
CA ILE A 138 8.71 9.36 -12.02
C ILE A 138 10.15 8.86 -12.04
N GLU A 139 11.02 9.64 -12.68
CA GLU A 139 12.46 9.42 -12.61
C GLU A 139 13.00 10.06 -11.33
N MET A 140 13.72 9.25 -10.56
CA MET A 140 14.53 9.66 -9.43
C MET A 140 15.98 9.76 -9.88
N ILE A 141 16.55 10.96 -9.78
CA ILE A 141 17.91 11.23 -10.24
C ILE A 141 18.80 11.52 -9.02
N ASN A 142 19.74 10.60 -8.73
CA ASN A 142 20.81 10.76 -7.74
C ASN A 142 22.03 9.95 -8.16
N LYS A 143 23.02 10.60 -8.82
CA LYS A 143 24.21 10.00 -9.47
C LYS A 143 23.90 8.96 -10.56
N GLN A 144 22.82 8.22 -10.41
CA GLN A 144 22.18 7.26 -11.30
C GLN A 144 20.70 7.66 -11.44
N VAL A 145 20.03 7.10 -12.44
CA VAL A 145 18.60 7.31 -12.67
C VAL A 145 17.88 6.01 -12.33
N SER A 146 16.84 6.11 -11.50
CA SER A 146 15.88 5.03 -11.24
C SER A 146 14.49 5.50 -11.65
N CYS A 147 13.67 4.61 -12.19
CA CYS A 147 12.29 4.92 -12.58
C CYS A 147 11.33 4.27 -11.59
N VAL A 148 10.35 5.05 -11.13
CA VAL A 148 9.31 4.61 -10.20
C VAL A 148 7.94 4.82 -10.82
N ASP A 149 7.18 3.74 -10.96
CA ASP A 149 5.77 3.80 -11.35
C ASP A 149 4.90 4.10 -10.13
N HIS A 150 4.39 5.33 -10.08
CA HIS A 150 3.46 5.81 -9.09
C HIS A 150 2.02 5.61 -9.56
N LEU A 151 1.32 4.69 -8.88
CA LEU A 151 -0.02 4.23 -9.20
C LEU A 151 -0.99 4.75 -8.15
N GLN A 152 -1.85 5.71 -8.52
CA GLN A 152 -2.83 6.30 -7.63
C GLN A 152 -4.22 5.76 -7.91
N PHE A 153 -4.77 4.95 -6.99
CA PHE A 153 -6.14 4.48 -7.08
C PHE A 153 -7.14 5.58 -6.69
N THR A 154 -7.90 6.07 -7.67
CA THR A 154 -8.76 7.25 -7.52
C THR A 154 -10.21 6.93 -7.21
N THR A 155 -10.63 5.67 -7.21
CA THR A 155 -12.06 5.37 -7.03
C THR A 155 -12.25 4.42 -5.87
N TRP A 156 -12.31 4.98 -4.66
CA TRP A 156 -12.77 4.26 -3.47
C TRP A 156 -14.23 4.66 -3.20
N PRO A 157 -15.22 3.96 -3.77
CA PRO A 157 -16.61 4.35 -3.64
C PRO A 157 -17.14 4.03 -2.26
N ASP A 158 -17.96 4.94 -1.75
CA ASP A 158 -18.93 4.65 -0.72
C ASP A 158 -19.97 3.67 -1.33
N HIS A 159 -19.97 2.41 -0.86
CA HIS A 159 -21.08 1.46 -0.93
C HIS A 159 -21.31 0.56 -2.19
N ASN A 160 -20.45 0.52 -3.22
CA ASN A 160 -20.63 -0.41 -4.37
C ASN A 160 -19.50 -1.46 -4.54
N THR A 161 -19.58 -2.55 -3.76
CA THR A 161 -18.57 -3.62 -3.65
C THR A 161 -18.16 -4.29 -4.98
N PRO A 162 -19.06 -4.64 -5.92
CA PRO A 162 -18.66 -5.40 -7.11
C PRO A 162 -17.83 -4.59 -8.12
N LYS A 163 -18.21 -3.33 -8.36
CA LYS A 163 -17.47 -2.44 -9.26
C LYS A 163 -16.09 -2.12 -8.71
N LEU A 164 -16.03 -1.86 -7.40
CA LEU A 164 -14.77 -1.63 -6.69
C LEU A 164 -13.84 -2.85 -6.78
N ALA A 165 -14.38 -4.06 -6.60
CA ALA A 165 -13.61 -5.29 -6.74
C ALA A 165 -13.01 -5.42 -8.16
N GLU A 166 -13.80 -5.20 -9.22
CA GLU A 166 -13.26 -5.26 -10.59
C GLU A 166 -12.16 -4.21 -10.84
N GLN A 167 -12.36 -2.98 -10.36
CA GLN A 167 -11.40 -1.89 -10.48
C GLN A 167 -10.10 -2.20 -9.71
N LEU A 168 -10.22 -2.73 -8.49
CA LEU A 168 -9.10 -3.13 -7.66
C LEU A 168 -8.33 -4.29 -8.29
N LEU A 169 -9.02 -5.28 -8.88
CA LEU A 169 -8.37 -6.36 -9.62
C LEU A 169 -7.52 -5.83 -10.77
N LYS A 170 -8.07 -4.90 -11.58
CA LYS A 170 -7.34 -4.29 -12.70
C LYS A 170 -6.14 -3.48 -12.21
N PHE A 171 -6.29 -2.73 -11.12
CA PHE A 171 -5.19 -2.00 -10.49
C PHE A 171 -4.08 -2.95 -10.02
N ILE A 172 -4.43 -4.03 -9.33
CA ILE A 172 -3.49 -5.07 -8.89
C ILE A 172 -2.77 -5.71 -10.07
N CYS A 173 -3.48 -6.06 -11.15
CA CYS A 173 -2.87 -6.64 -12.34
C CYS A 173 -1.85 -5.68 -12.98
N TYR A 174 -2.13 -4.37 -13.01
CA TYR A 174 -1.18 -3.39 -13.51
C TYR A 174 0.04 -3.27 -12.57
N MET A 175 -0.21 -3.15 -11.26
CA MET A 175 0.82 -3.06 -10.23
C MET A 175 1.80 -4.24 -10.31
N ARG A 176 1.30 -5.47 -10.42
CA ARG A 176 2.13 -6.68 -10.59
C ARG A 176 2.93 -6.68 -11.90
N LYS A 177 2.39 -6.07 -12.96
CA LYS A 177 3.06 -6.03 -14.28
C LYS A 177 4.16 -4.96 -14.31
N ALA A 178 3.98 -3.85 -13.61
CA ALA A 178 4.96 -2.78 -13.48
C ALA A 178 6.12 -3.17 -12.55
N HIS A 179 5.82 -3.90 -11.47
CA HIS A 179 6.78 -4.30 -10.45
C HIS A 179 7.86 -5.24 -10.98
N SER A 180 9.12 -4.88 -10.75
CA SER A 180 10.30 -5.64 -11.17
C SER A 180 11.33 -5.80 -10.03
N THR A 181 11.52 -4.80 -9.19
CA THR A 181 12.55 -4.79 -8.13
C THR A 181 12.04 -4.26 -6.78
N GLY A 182 12.75 -4.61 -5.70
CA GLY A 182 12.46 -4.11 -4.36
C GLY A 182 11.06 -4.47 -3.82
N PRO A 183 10.70 -3.92 -2.66
CA PRO A 183 9.33 -3.98 -2.16
C PRO A 183 8.40 -3.02 -2.90
N ILE A 184 7.13 -3.38 -3.04
CA ILE A 184 6.11 -2.41 -3.47
C ILE A 184 5.78 -1.48 -2.29
N VAL A 185 5.88 -0.17 -2.47
CA VAL A 185 5.52 0.81 -1.45
C VAL A 185 4.02 1.07 -1.55
N ALA A 186 3.24 0.65 -0.56
CA ALA A 186 1.80 0.91 -0.50
C ALA A 186 1.47 1.88 0.62
N HIS A 187 0.65 2.90 0.32
CA HIS A 187 0.20 3.84 1.34
C HIS A 187 -1.23 4.33 1.10
N CYS A 188 -1.81 4.94 2.12
CA CYS A 188 -3.06 5.70 2.01
C CYS A 188 -2.92 6.99 2.82
N SER A 189 -3.82 7.27 3.77
CA SER A 189 -3.66 8.36 4.73
C SER A 189 -2.78 7.93 5.90
N THR A 190 -3.15 6.86 6.60
CA THR A 190 -2.43 6.31 7.77
C THR A 190 -1.61 5.07 7.46
N GLY A 191 -1.70 4.54 6.24
CA GLY A 191 -1.03 3.30 5.85
C GLY A 191 -1.76 2.01 6.25
N ILE A 192 -2.95 2.08 6.85
CA ILE A 192 -3.58 0.89 7.43
C ILE A 192 -4.83 0.45 6.67
N GLY A 193 -5.80 1.35 6.49
CA GLY A 193 -7.13 0.99 5.99
C GLY A 193 -7.10 0.50 4.55
N ARG A 194 -6.98 1.44 3.60
CA ARG A 194 -7.09 1.14 2.16
C ARG A 194 -5.90 0.35 1.63
N SER A 195 -4.69 0.68 2.09
CA SER A 195 -3.46 -0.09 1.80
C SER A 195 -3.50 -1.49 2.39
N GLY A 196 -4.06 -1.69 3.59
CA GLY A 196 -4.25 -3.03 4.16
C GLY A 196 -5.24 -3.88 3.37
N VAL A 197 -6.34 -3.28 2.89
CA VAL A 197 -7.27 -3.96 1.96
C VAL A 197 -6.57 -4.35 0.67
N LEU A 198 -5.79 -3.45 0.06
CA LEU A 198 -4.99 -3.76 -1.14
C LEU A 198 -4.13 -5.00 -0.92
N LEU A 199 -3.32 -5.01 0.14
CA LEU A 199 -2.40 -6.11 0.43
C LEU A 199 -3.14 -7.41 0.75
N CYS A 200 -4.24 -7.35 1.50
CA CYS A 200 -5.04 -8.54 1.79
C CYS A 200 -5.61 -9.14 0.50
N VAL A 201 -6.20 -8.31 -0.35
CA VAL A 201 -6.79 -8.76 -1.63
C VAL A 201 -5.69 -9.32 -2.55
N GLU A 202 -4.54 -8.66 -2.61
CA GLU A 202 -3.40 -9.08 -3.41
C GLU A 202 -2.85 -10.45 -3.01
N VAL A 203 -2.61 -10.66 -1.71
CA VAL A 203 -2.15 -11.95 -1.19
C VAL A 203 -3.22 -13.03 -1.40
N LEU A 204 -4.49 -12.71 -1.19
CA LEU A 204 -5.60 -13.64 -1.43
C LEU A 204 -5.71 -14.07 -2.88
N LEU A 205 -5.49 -13.14 -3.83
CA LEU A 205 -5.43 -13.46 -5.26
C LEU A 205 -4.35 -14.51 -5.54
N SER A 206 -3.16 -14.36 -4.96
CA SER A 206 -2.09 -15.35 -5.10
C SER A 206 -2.45 -16.73 -4.54
N TYR A 207 -3.20 -16.79 -3.43
CA TYR A 207 -3.72 -18.06 -2.90
C TYR A 207 -4.74 -18.69 -3.86
N ILE A 208 -5.64 -17.89 -4.44
CA ILE A 208 -6.65 -18.39 -5.40
C ILE A 208 -5.97 -18.91 -6.67
N GLU A 209 -5.02 -18.16 -7.22
CA GLU A 209 -4.30 -18.51 -8.46
C GLU A 209 -3.51 -19.81 -8.32
N LYS A 210 -3.01 -20.11 -7.12
CA LYS A 210 -2.30 -21.36 -6.78
C LYS A 210 -3.21 -22.48 -6.27
N ASP A 211 -4.52 -22.24 -6.22
CA ASP A 211 -5.55 -23.11 -5.61
C ASP A 211 -5.18 -23.60 -4.18
N LEU A 212 -4.56 -22.71 -3.40
CA LEU A 212 -4.19 -22.95 -2.02
C LEU A 212 -5.33 -22.54 -1.07
N CYS A 213 -5.53 -23.32 -0.01
CA CYS A 213 -6.49 -22.99 1.04
C CYS A 213 -5.92 -21.94 2.00
N VAL A 214 -6.68 -20.89 2.30
CA VAL A 214 -6.30 -19.89 3.29
C VAL A 214 -7.50 -19.31 4.02
N SER A 215 -7.32 -19.01 5.30
CA SER A 215 -8.28 -18.25 6.08
C SER A 215 -7.99 -16.76 5.93
N ILE A 216 -8.96 -15.99 5.44
CA ILE A 216 -8.87 -14.51 5.33
C ILE A 216 -8.53 -13.90 6.69
N LYS A 217 -9.11 -14.43 7.78
CA LYS A 217 -8.81 -13.98 9.15
C LYS A 217 -7.33 -14.17 9.50
N GLN A 218 -6.69 -15.25 9.06
CA GLN A 218 -5.28 -15.49 9.32
C GLN A 218 -4.38 -14.52 8.55
N ILE A 219 -4.73 -14.19 7.29
CA ILE A 219 -4.02 -13.17 6.50
C ILE A 219 -4.10 -11.81 7.18
N ILE A 220 -5.31 -11.41 7.57
CA ILE A 220 -5.57 -10.17 8.29
C ILE A 220 -4.75 -10.13 9.59
N ILE A 221 -4.86 -11.15 10.44
CA ILE A 221 -4.11 -11.20 11.70
C ILE A 221 -2.59 -11.13 11.45
N LYS A 222 -2.08 -11.82 10.44
CA LYS A 222 -0.65 -11.81 10.10
C LYS A 222 -0.21 -10.41 9.63
N TYR A 223 -0.97 -9.80 8.74
CA TYR A 223 -0.73 -8.44 8.28
C TYR A 223 -0.72 -7.45 9.45
N TYR A 224 -1.79 -7.43 10.25
CA TYR A 224 -1.90 -6.50 11.35
C TYR A 224 -0.88 -6.75 12.45
N LYS A 225 -0.41 -7.99 12.69
CA LYS A 225 0.71 -8.24 13.62
C LYS A 225 2.04 -7.65 13.15
N LEU A 226 2.27 -7.57 11.85
CA LEU A 226 3.51 -6.99 11.29
C LEU A 226 3.50 -5.45 11.33
N VAL A 227 2.30 -4.88 11.35
CA VAL A 227 2.01 -3.44 11.41
C VAL A 227 1.86 -2.98 12.88
N TRP A 228 1.30 -3.82 13.76
CA TRP A 228 0.94 -3.48 15.14
C TRP A 228 1.78 -4.29 16.13
N MET A 229 2.78 -3.65 16.75
CA MET A 229 3.40 -4.19 17.98
C MET A 229 4.19 -3.16 18.80
N SER A 230 3.61 -2.01 19.17
CA SER A 230 4.13 -1.21 20.30
C SER A 230 3.10 -0.30 20.97
N THR A 231 2.11 -0.88 21.66
CA THR A 231 1.68 -0.32 22.96
C THR A 231 1.02 -1.39 23.83
N THR A 232 1.61 -1.54 25.03
CA THR A 232 1.18 -2.26 26.25
C THR A 232 1.02 -3.79 26.25
N ARG A 233 2.10 -4.46 26.72
CA ARG A 233 1.95 -5.22 27.97
C ARG A 233 1.40 -4.25 29.03
N GLY A 234 0.14 -4.40 29.42
CA GLY A 234 -0.45 -3.65 30.53
C GLY A 234 -1.78 -2.97 30.20
N GLY A 235 -2.88 -3.63 30.57
CA GLY A 235 -4.19 -3.00 30.73
C GLY A 235 -5.15 -3.20 29.57
N ILE A 236 -6.34 -3.69 29.89
CA ILE A 236 -7.51 -3.91 29.01
C ILE A 236 -7.44 -5.22 28.22
N LEU A 237 -7.40 -6.36 28.93
CA LEU A 237 -8.15 -7.57 28.57
C LEU A 237 -8.42 -8.52 29.76
N ASP A 238 -8.12 -8.12 31.00
CA ASP A 238 -8.57 -8.83 32.22
C ASP A 238 -9.65 -8.02 32.95
N GLN A 239 -10.85 -7.98 32.37
CA GLN A 239 -12.10 -7.85 33.14
C GLN A 239 -13.19 -8.58 32.35
N ASN A 240 -13.26 -9.90 32.55
CA ASN A 240 -14.48 -10.71 32.54
C ASN A 240 -14.10 -12.17 32.79
N ASN A 241 -13.79 -12.47 34.05
CA ASN A 241 -13.99 -13.78 34.67
C ASN A 241 -13.89 -13.60 36.19
N SER A 242 -15.00 -13.15 36.78
CA SER A 242 -15.40 -13.34 38.18
C SER A 242 -16.91 -13.21 38.25
#